data_AF-A0A1B8GUU4-F1
#
_entry.id   AF-A0A1B8GUU4-F1
#
_cell.length_a   1.000
_cell.length_b   1.000
_cell.length_c   1.000
_cell.angle_alpha   90.00
_cell.angle_beta   90.00
_cell.angle_gamma   90.00
#
_symmetry.space_group_name_H-M   'P 1'
#
loop_
_entity.id
_entity.type
_entity.pdbx_description
1 polymer ?
#
loop_
_entity_poly.entity_id
_entity_poly.type
_entity_poly.pdbx_seq_one_letter_code
_entity_poly.pdbx_strand_id
1 'polypeptide(L)'
;MAVINFFARSRQLPWKETLITYFDEISDTGPDSAPFRSGVWPPDVPAHPLGLDDDIFEGEHPHTFYFCLNGGTDRNLVMSGSRIDKPMENIKESVFDRRYWPKTAPHSWPANRTYLDHPQNVRNATVGILANQADDFLICGDCDNTFVDTTTDDTGCTCVSWHVEYPCVQVREYPPYPSAPSLLNKGVMAMQAFAKDEIIGEYVGLLLPPGRADPSIRKNVFADDVYTIDLNAAVIVTVKGEETSMPGNKIADVSAGWKGNWTRFINTSPRKGNWNIEFEQRLVADKIRILVRTIRDIAFGEELIASYGTGYMRTLFGDNLGLPDMN
;
A
#
# COMPACT_ATOMS: atom_id res chain seq x y z
N MET A 1 28.88 16.99 -1.42
CA MET A 1 27.79 17.33 -0.47
C MET A 1 26.55 16.61 -0.95
N ALA A 2 25.99 15.72 -0.13
CA ALA A 2 24.74 15.03 -0.45
C ALA A 2 23.59 16.00 -0.18
N VAL A 3 22.95 16.47 -1.26
CA VAL A 3 21.78 17.33 -1.18
C VAL A 3 20.56 16.42 -1.27
N ILE A 4 19.79 16.37 -0.18
CA ILE A 4 18.51 15.67 -0.12
C ILE A 4 17.42 16.72 -0.39
N ASN A 5 16.64 16.57 -1.46
CA ASN A 5 15.48 17.43 -1.78
C ASN A 5 14.21 16.60 -1.87
N PHE A 6 13.13 17.17 -1.34
CA PHE A 6 12.22 16.38 -0.54
C PHE A 6 10.93 17.14 -0.27
N PHE A 7 9.82 16.40 -0.14
CA PHE A 7 8.59 16.78 0.57
C PHE A 7 7.73 17.90 -0.02
N ALA A 8 6.65 17.52 -0.69
CA ALA A 8 5.42 18.33 -0.69
C ALA A 8 4.20 17.51 -1.13
N ARG A 9 4.38 16.62 -2.10
CA ARG A 9 3.23 15.93 -2.69
C ARG A 9 2.64 14.79 -1.85
N SER A 10 3.32 14.28 -0.82
CA SER A 10 2.70 13.32 0.13
C SER A 10 1.61 13.97 0.98
N ARG A 11 1.60 15.31 1.10
CA ARG A 11 0.56 16.11 1.79
C ARG A 11 -0.50 16.67 0.85
N GLN A 12 -0.47 16.32 -0.45
CA GLN A 12 -1.32 16.93 -1.49
C GLN A 12 -1.16 18.46 -1.63
N LEU A 13 -0.06 19.03 -1.13
CA LEU A 13 0.24 20.45 -1.28
C LEU A 13 1.27 20.64 -2.41
N PRO A 14 1.14 21.69 -3.24
CA PRO A 14 2.22 22.14 -4.12
C PRO A 14 3.51 22.36 -3.32
N TRP A 15 4.66 22.09 -3.96
CA TRP A 15 5.99 22.37 -3.40
C TRP A 15 6.12 23.78 -2.84
N LYS A 16 5.61 24.74 -3.60
CA LYS A 16 5.49 26.16 -3.20
C LYS A 16 4.77 26.34 -1.87
N GLU A 17 3.63 25.68 -1.67
CA GLU A 17 2.85 25.79 -0.43
C GLU A 17 3.58 25.15 0.76
N THR A 18 4.21 23.99 0.55
CA THR A 18 4.97 23.32 1.62
C THR A 18 6.16 24.16 2.08
N LEU A 19 6.88 24.78 1.15
CA LEU A 19 7.97 25.71 1.49
C LEU A 19 7.46 26.96 2.19
N ILE A 20 6.34 27.54 1.75
CA ILE A 20 5.72 28.69 2.44
C ILE A 20 5.38 28.31 3.88
N THR A 21 4.74 27.16 4.11
CA THR A 21 4.40 26.68 5.46
C THR A 21 5.65 26.49 6.32
N TYR A 22 6.71 25.88 5.77
CA TYR A 22 7.97 25.73 6.48
C TYR A 22 8.57 27.10 6.87
N PHE A 23 8.62 28.06 5.94
CA PHE A 23 9.12 29.41 6.22
C PHE A 23 8.24 30.15 7.25
N ASP A 24 6.91 29.95 7.21
CA ASP A 24 5.99 30.46 8.23
C ASP A 24 6.29 29.85 9.62
N GLU A 25 6.52 28.54 9.70
CA GLU A 25 6.83 27.83 10.94
C GLU A 25 8.14 28.32 11.58
N ILE A 26 9.16 28.63 10.78
CA ILE A 26 10.42 29.20 11.27
C ILE A 26 10.39 30.73 11.40
N SER A 27 9.23 31.36 11.16
CA SER A 27 9.03 32.82 11.19
C SER A 27 9.95 33.59 10.24
N ASP A 28 10.33 32.97 9.13
CA ASP A 28 11.15 33.59 8.09
C ASP A 28 10.26 34.26 7.03
N THR A 29 10.21 35.59 7.10
CA THR A 29 9.59 36.46 6.09
C THR A 29 10.64 37.20 5.26
N GLY A 30 11.90 36.74 5.33
CA GLY A 30 13.06 37.36 4.73
C GLY A 30 13.19 37.08 3.23
N PRO A 31 14.30 37.53 2.62
CA PRO A 31 14.56 37.40 1.19
C PRO A 31 14.57 35.95 0.68
N ASP A 32 14.83 34.97 1.55
CA ASP A 32 14.84 33.56 1.20
C ASP A 32 13.42 32.99 0.97
N SER A 33 12.41 33.51 1.69
CA SER A 33 11.00 33.11 1.53
C SER A 33 10.24 33.93 0.47
N ALA A 34 10.73 35.12 0.13
CA ALA A 34 10.07 36.10 -0.75
C ALA A 34 9.76 35.59 -2.18
N PRO A 35 10.64 34.79 -2.83
CA PRO A 35 10.36 34.20 -4.15
C PRO A 35 9.14 33.28 -4.14
N PHE A 36 9.04 32.45 -3.11
CA PHE A 36 7.96 31.47 -2.96
C PHE A 36 6.62 32.15 -2.69
N ARG A 37 6.60 33.28 -1.96
CA ARG A 37 5.36 34.01 -1.67
C ARG A 37 4.89 34.88 -2.83
N SER A 38 5.81 35.55 -3.53
CA SER A 38 5.48 36.46 -4.63
C SER A 38 5.20 35.74 -5.96
N GLY A 39 5.66 34.50 -6.10
CA GLY A 39 5.62 33.77 -7.37
C GLY A 39 6.61 34.31 -8.42
N VAL A 40 7.47 35.26 -8.05
CA VAL A 40 8.52 35.81 -8.89
C VAL A 40 9.84 35.24 -8.41
N TRP A 41 10.38 34.29 -9.19
CA TRP A 41 11.67 33.69 -8.92
C TRP A 41 12.79 34.68 -9.32
N PRO A 42 13.79 34.91 -8.45
CA PRO A 42 15.00 35.61 -8.85
C PRO A 42 15.62 34.93 -10.08
N PRO A 43 16.11 35.71 -11.06
CA PRO A 43 16.68 35.18 -12.30
C PRO A 43 17.95 34.32 -12.07
N ASP A 44 18.48 34.35 -10.86
CA ASP A 44 19.69 33.70 -10.36
C ASP A 44 19.40 32.53 -9.39
N VAL A 45 18.14 32.11 -9.23
CA VAL A 45 17.85 30.88 -8.49
C VAL A 45 18.39 29.68 -9.28
N PRO A 46 19.25 28.85 -8.67
CA PRO A 46 19.74 27.63 -9.31
C PRO A 46 18.56 26.77 -9.75
N ALA A 47 18.60 26.26 -10.98
CA ALA A 47 17.66 25.25 -11.43
C ALA A 47 17.51 24.15 -10.37
N HIS A 48 16.31 23.60 -10.21
CA HIS A 48 16.06 22.49 -9.29
C HIS A 48 17.23 21.50 -9.41
N PRO A 49 17.91 21.11 -8.34
CA PRO A 49 19.21 20.42 -8.42
C PRO A 49 19.16 19.03 -9.06
N LEU A 50 17.97 18.57 -9.43
CA LEU A 50 17.72 17.36 -10.23
C LEU A 50 17.29 17.66 -11.68
N GLY A 51 17.27 18.93 -12.11
CA GLY A 51 16.79 19.37 -13.43
C GLY A 51 15.31 19.09 -13.69
N LEU A 52 14.51 18.93 -12.62
CA LEU A 52 13.10 18.59 -12.72
C LEU A 52 12.28 19.89 -12.86
N ASP A 53 11.39 19.89 -13.84
CA ASP A 53 10.36 20.92 -13.97
C ASP A 53 9.36 20.79 -12.80
N ASP A 54 8.88 21.90 -12.23
CA ASP A 54 7.87 21.88 -11.17
C ASP A 54 6.57 21.18 -11.65
N ASP A 55 6.40 21.12 -12.97
CA ASP A 55 5.24 20.62 -13.70
C ASP A 55 5.32 19.13 -14.09
N ILE A 56 6.42 18.41 -13.84
CA ILE A 56 6.52 16.97 -14.25
C ILE A 56 5.46 16.05 -13.61
N PHE A 57 4.86 16.53 -12.52
CA PHE A 57 3.81 15.86 -11.78
C PHE A 57 2.45 16.58 -11.93
N GLU A 58 2.35 17.65 -12.72
CA GLU A 58 1.06 18.33 -12.92
C GLU A 58 0.05 17.35 -13.54
N GLY A 59 -1.10 17.16 -12.87
CA GLY A 59 -2.10 16.16 -13.26
C GLY A 59 -1.76 14.71 -12.95
N GLU A 60 -0.57 14.41 -12.41
CA GLU A 60 -0.09 13.06 -12.14
C GLU A 60 0.22 12.85 -10.64
N HIS A 61 -0.09 11.65 -10.12
CA HIS A 61 0.15 11.35 -8.70
C HIS A 61 1.65 11.08 -8.44
N PRO A 62 2.27 11.58 -7.37
CA PRO A 62 3.73 11.46 -7.14
C PRO A 62 4.25 10.01 -7.17
N HIS A 63 3.44 9.04 -6.74
CA HIS A 63 3.80 7.62 -6.72
C HIS A 63 3.71 6.91 -8.09
N THR A 64 3.31 7.62 -9.15
CA THR A 64 3.48 7.12 -10.53
C THR A 64 4.92 7.27 -11.02
N PHE A 65 5.83 7.81 -10.20
CA PHE A 65 7.25 7.94 -10.46
C PHE A 65 8.11 7.37 -9.31
N TYR A 66 9.39 7.15 -9.60
CA TYR A 66 10.40 6.77 -8.61
C TYR A 66 11.72 7.52 -8.88
N PHE A 67 12.53 7.70 -7.83
CA PHE A 67 13.86 8.30 -7.95
C PHE A 67 14.90 7.24 -8.35
N CYS A 68 15.67 7.49 -9.39
CA CYS A 68 16.66 6.57 -9.93
C CYS A 68 18.03 6.74 -9.24
N LEU A 69 18.86 5.70 -9.26
CA LEU A 69 20.23 5.76 -8.70
C LEU A 69 21.14 6.76 -9.42
N ASN A 70 20.83 7.08 -10.68
CA ASN A 70 21.55 8.10 -11.46
C ASN A 70 21.19 9.55 -11.08
N GLY A 71 20.32 9.75 -10.09
CA GLY A 71 19.86 11.07 -9.65
C GLY A 71 18.67 11.62 -10.43
N GLY A 72 18.16 10.90 -11.42
CA GLY A 72 16.95 11.27 -12.16
C GLY A 72 15.66 10.71 -11.54
N THR A 73 14.56 10.86 -12.27
CA THR A 73 13.27 10.23 -11.98
C THR A 73 12.77 9.48 -13.20
N ASP A 74 12.04 8.39 -12.99
CA ASP A 74 11.42 7.61 -14.07
C ASP A 74 10.03 7.11 -13.63
N ARG A 75 9.25 6.61 -14.60
CA ARG A 75 7.84 6.23 -14.40
C ARG A 75 7.70 4.81 -13.87
N ASN A 76 6.72 4.61 -13.00
CA ASN A 76 6.24 3.30 -12.61
C ASN A 76 5.29 2.78 -13.69
N LEU A 77 5.75 1.77 -14.43
CA LEU A 77 4.98 1.09 -15.47
C LEU A 77 4.26 -0.14 -14.92
N VAL A 78 3.28 -0.62 -15.68
CA VAL A 78 2.67 -1.93 -15.45
C VAL A 78 3.74 -3.00 -15.63
N MET A 79 3.76 -3.97 -14.71
CA MET A 79 4.90 -4.88 -14.59
C MET A 79 4.77 -6.14 -15.43
N SER A 80 3.55 -6.49 -15.83
CA SER A 80 3.24 -7.76 -16.49
C SER A 80 1.98 -7.68 -17.36
N GLY A 81 1.78 -8.70 -18.19
CA GLY A 81 0.61 -8.81 -19.06
C GLY A 81 0.71 -7.98 -20.36
N SER A 82 -0.42 -7.61 -20.93
CA SER A 82 -0.48 -6.95 -22.25
C SER A 82 -0.31 -5.43 -22.20
N ARG A 83 0.05 -4.86 -21.03
CA ARG A 83 0.06 -3.41 -20.77
C ARG A 83 1.40 -2.90 -20.23
N ILE A 84 2.47 -3.68 -20.37
CA ILE A 84 3.79 -3.38 -19.77
C ILE A 84 4.40 -2.02 -20.16
N ASP A 85 3.93 -1.42 -21.25
CA ASP A 85 4.34 -0.09 -21.74
C ASP A 85 3.53 1.06 -21.12
N LYS A 86 2.51 0.76 -20.32
CA LYS A 86 1.60 1.76 -19.75
C LYS A 86 2.02 2.18 -18.34
N PRO A 87 1.78 3.42 -17.93
CA PRO A 87 1.97 3.83 -16.54
C PRO A 87 0.99 3.10 -15.63
N MET A 88 1.42 2.88 -14.39
CA MET A 88 0.54 2.46 -13.30
C MET A 88 -0.49 3.56 -13.00
N GLU A 89 -1.73 3.17 -12.71
CA GLU A 89 -2.74 4.07 -12.15
C GLU A 89 -2.63 4.09 -10.63
N ASN A 90 -2.36 5.27 -10.05
CA ASN A 90 -2.38 5.42 -8.61
C ASN A 90 -3.83 5.49 -8.08
N ILE A 91 -4.17 4.60 -7.16
CA ILE A 91 -5.50 4.52 -6.52
C ILE A 91 -5.40 4.67 -5.00
N LYS A 92 -6.48 5.13 -4.37
CA LYS A 92 -6.59 5.25 -2.91
C LYS A 92 -7.38 4.11 -2.26
N GLU A 93 -8.22 3.45 -3.04
CA GLU A 93 -9.01 2.29 -2.61
C GLU A 93 -8.94 1.19 -3.66
N SER A 94 -9.04 -0.06 -3.22
CA SER A 94 -9.11 -1.20 -4.13
C SER A 94 -10.32 -1.11 -5.06
N VAL A 95 -10.12 -1.50 -6.31
CA VAL A 95 -11.13 -1.39 -7.36
C VAL A 95 -11.83 -2.73 -7.54
N PHE A 96 -13.14 -2.75 -7.34
CA PHE A 96 -13.99 -3.89 -7.67
C PHE A 96 -14.69 -3.70 -9.01
N ASP A 97 -14.46 -4.62 -9.95
CA ASP A 97 -15.20 -4.67 -11.22
C ASP A 97 -15.83 -6.05 -11.42
N ARG A 98 -17.15 -6.12 -11.23
CA ARG A 98 -17.96 -7.34 -11.39
C ARG A 98 -17.77 -8.03 -12.74
N ARG A 99 -17.36 -7.31 -13.80
CA ARG A 99 -17.13 -7.90 -15.14
C ARG A 99 -15.94 -8.83 -15.19
N TYR A 100 -15.00 -8.72 -14.25
CA TYR A 100 -13.82 -9.59 -14.16
C TYR A 100 -14.09 -10.88 -13.39
N TRP A 101 -15.28 -10.99 -12.80
CA TRP A 101 -15.66 -12.11 -11.94
C TRP A 101 -16.54 -13.13 -12.69
N PRO A 102 -16.33 -14.44 -12.46
CA PRO A 102 -17.12 -15.49 -13.10
C PRO A 102 -18.60 -15.44 -12.67
N LYS A 103 -19.48 -16.12 -13.41
CA LYS A 103 -20.89 -16.24 -13.02
C LYS A 103 -21.10 -17.18 -11.82
N THR A 104 -20.18 -18.12 -11.63
CA THR A 104 -20.20 -19.10 -10.55
C THR A 104 -19.19 -18.73 -9.49
N ALA A 105 -19.57 -18.87 -8.22
CA ALA A 105 -18.66 -18.62 -7.10
C ALA A 105 -17.42 -19.54 -7.18
N PRO A 106 -16.20 -19.01 -7.01
CA PRO A 106 -15.00 -19.82 -6.82
C PRO A 106 -15.16 -20.79 -5.63
N HIS A 107 -14.48 -21.93 -5.65
CA HIS A 107 -14.53 -22.89 -4.54
C HIS A 107 -14.07 -22.32 -3.19
N SER A 108 -13.18 -21.32 -3.23
CA SER A 108 -12.71 -20.62 -2.03
C SER A 108 -13.66 -19.53 -1.54
N TRP A 109 -14.70 -19.19 -2.33
CA TRP A 109 -15.70 -18.23 -1.91
C TRP A 109 -16.47 -18.77 -0.69
N PRO A 110 -16.74 -17.95 0.33
CA PRO A 110 -17.44 -18.42 1.52
C PRO A 110 -18.84 -18.97 1.20
N ALA A 111 -19.07 -20.26 1.51
CA ALA A 111 -20.30 -20.97 1.15
C ALA A 111 -21.58 -20.39 1.81
N ASN A 112 -21.44 -19.67 2.92
CA ASN A 112 -22.52 -19.02 3.65
C ASN A 112 -22.71 -17.53 3.26
N ARG A 113 -22.16 -17.08 2.13
CA ARG A 113 -22.23 -15.68 1.67
C ARG A 113 -22.86 -15.53 0.30
N THR A 114 -23.43 -14.36 0.05
CA THR A 114 -24.05 -14.01 -1.22
C THR A 114 -22.98 -13.83 -2.29
N TYR A 115 -23.10 -14.57 -3.38
CA TYR A 115 -22.28 -14.37 -4.57
C TYR A 115 -23.07 -13.59 -5.62
N LEU A 116 -22.56 -12.53 -6.24
CA LEU A 116 -21.29 -11.84 -6.01
C LEU A 116 -21.55 -10.57 -5.17
N ASP A 117 -21.05 -10.54 -3.94
CA ASP A 117 -20.90 -9.32 -3.14
C ASP A 117 -19.53 -8.65 -3.37
N HIS A 118 -19.31 -7.50 -2.75
CA HIS A 118 -18.01 -6.85 -2.77
C HIS A 118 -16.97 -7.71 -2.00
N PRO A 119 -15.82 -8.11 -2.58
CA PRO A 119 -14.90 -9.06 -1.92
C PRO A 119 -14.39 -8.59 -0.55
N GLN A 120 -14.21 -7.28 -0.36
CA GLN A 120 -13.82 -6.70 0.92
C GLN A 120 -14.99 -6.48 1.91
N ASN A 121 -16.20 -6.93 1.61
CA ASN A 121 -17.34 -6.76 2.52
C ASN A 121 -17.02 -7.40 3.88
N VAL A 122 -17.31 -6.69 4.97
CA VAL A 122 -17.14 -7.18 6.35
C VAL A 122 -17.78 -8.54 6.59
N ARG A 123 -18.88 -8.87 5.91
CA ARG A 123 -19.56 -10.16 6.06
C ARG A 123 -18.68 -11.30 5.57
N ASN A 124 -17.77 -11.07 4.63
CA ASN A 124 -16.80 -12.08 4.20
C ASN A 124 -15.75 -12.40 5.27
N ALA A 125 -15.63 -11.62 6.35
CA ALA A 125 -14.71 -11.91 7.45
C ALA A 125 -15.27 -12.92 8.47
N THR A 126 -16.58 -13.16 8.48
CA THR A 126 -17.24 -14.02 9.47
C THR A 126 -17.55 -15.42 8.90
N VAL A 127 -16.65 -15.95 8.06
CA VAL A 127 -16.81 -17.28 7.45
C VAL A 127 -16.81 -18.35 8.53
N GLY A 128 -17.76 -19.29 8.46
CA GLY A 128 -17.88 -20.37 9.44
C GLY A 128 -18.46 -19.98 10.79
N ILE A 129 -18.77 -18.70 11.03
CA ILE A 129 -19.44 -18.22 12.24
C ILE A 129 -20.96 -18.18 12.02
N LEU A 130 -21.73 -18.64 13.02
CA LEU A 130 -23.19 -18.53 13.01
C LEU A 130 -23.62 -17.05 13.04
N ALA A 131 -24.67 -16.70 12.31
CA ALA A 131 -25.09 -15.30 12.14
C ALA A 131 -25.29 -14.57 13.48
N ASN A 132 -25.87 -15.24 14.48
CA ASN A 132 -26.11 -14.68 15.82
C ASN A 132 -24.84 -14.47 16.66
N GLN A 133 -23.73 -15.11 16.29
CA GLN A 133 -22.41 -14.89 16.90
C GLN A 133 -21.60 -13.89 16.10
N ALA A 134 -21.82 -13.81 14.77
CA ALA A 134 -21.09 -12.92 13.87
C ALA A 134 -21.19 -11.45 14.30
N ASP A 135 -22.34 -11.01 14.81
CA ASP A 135 -22.56 -9.62 15.20
C ASP A 135 -21.67 -9.18 16.39
N ASP A 136 -21.25 -10.10 17.26
CA ASP A 136 -20.27 -9.82 18.33
C ASP A 136 -18.84 -9.58 17.78
N PHE A 137 -18.54 -10.08 16.57
CA PHE A 137 -17.24 -9.91 15.90
C PHE A 137 -17.20 -8.68 14.99
N LEU A 138 -18.38 -8.17 14.64
CA LEU A 138 -18.51 -7.01 13.78
C LEU A 138 -18.56 -5.75 14.63
N ILE A 139 -17.64 -5.57 15.56
CA ILE A 139 -17.54 -4.37 16.38
C ILE A 139 -16.15 -3.77 16.21
N CYS A 140 -16.09 -2.46 15.95
CA CYS A 140 -14.83 -1.75 15.86
C CYS A 140 -14.21 -1.59 17.24
N GLY A 141 -12.97 -2.04 17.42
CA GLY A 141 -12.25 -1.91 18.70
C GLY A 141 -11.91 -0.47 19.11
N ASP A 142 -12.03 0.51 18.19
CA ASP A 142 -11.69 1.91 18.48
C ASP A 142 -12.92 2.75 18.88
N CYS A 143 -14.07 2.53 18.24
CA CYS A 143 -15.29 3.32 18.46
C CYS A 143 -16.47 2.51 18.99
N ASP A 144 -16.31 1.21 19.19
CA ASP A 144 -17.34 0.27 19.63
C ASP A 144 -18.61 0.22 18.75
N ASN A 145 -18.58 0.84 17.56
CA ASN A 145 -19.67 0.75 16.59
C ASN A 145 -19.65 -0.59 15.85
N THR A 146 -20.83 -1.07 15.51
CA THR A 146 -20.98 -2.26 14.68
C THR A 146 -20.53 -1.99 13.25
N PHE A 147 -19.72 -2.88 12.69
CA PHE A 147 -19.42 -2.90 11.27
C PHE A 147 -20.65 -3.36 10.49
N VAL A 148 -21.03 -2.61 9.46
CA VAL A 148 -22.23 -2.89 8.66
C VAL A 148 -21.88 -3.41 7.28
N ASP A 149 -22.86 -4.00 6.61
CA ASP A 149 -22.66 -4.44 5.24
C ASP A 149 -22.49 -3.21 4.33
N THR A 150 -21.50 -3.24 3.43
CA THR A 150 -21.27 -2.15 2.47
C THR A 150 -22.45 -1.86 1.52
N THR A 151 -23.49 -2.70 1.52
CA THR A 151 -24.73 -2.55 0.74
C THR A 151 -25.90 -1.98 1.54
N THR A 152 -25.77 -1.81 2.86
CA THR A 152 -26.83 -1.21 3.70
C THR A 152 -26.70 0.31 3.74
N ASP A 153 -27.83 1.00 3.95
CA ASP A 153 -27.86 2.47 4.15
C ASP A 153 -27.36 2.90 5.54
N ASP A 154 -27.07 1.93 6.42
CA ASP A 154 -26.54 2.18 7.76
C ASP A 154 -25.11 2.71 7.69
N THR A 155 -24.81 3.66 8.57
CA THR A 155 -23.44 4.15 8.78
C THR A 155 -22.82 3.32 9.90
N GLY A 156 -21.99 2.35 9.54
CA GLY A 156 -21.29 1.48 10.49
C GLY A 156 -20.08 2.16 11.11
N CYS A 157 -18.94 1.48 11.12
CA CYS A 157 -17.72 2.07 11.63
C CYS A 157 -17.18 3.13 10.64
N THR A 158 -16.99 4.35 11.12
CA THR A 158 -16.40 5.46 10.35
C THR A 158 -15.07 5.94 10.92
N CYS A 159 -14.39 5.11 11.72
CA CYS A 159 -13.06 5.44 12.21
C CYS A 159 -12.14 5.77 11.04
N VAL A 160 -11.51 6.94 11.10
CA VAL A 160 -10.48 7.41 10.16
C VAL A 160 -9.13 7.57 10.84
N SER A 161 -9.08 7.54 12.18
CA SER A 161 -7.86 7.70 12.98
C SER A 161 -7.00 6.44 13.05
N TRP A 162 -7.34 5.38 12.32
CA TRP A 162 -6.60 4.12 12.34
C TRP A 162 -5.29 4.20 11.55
N HIS A 163 -5.03 5.29 10.80
CA HIS A 163 -3.82 5.45 10.01
C HIS A 163 -3.20 6.85 10.10
N VAL A 164 -1.91 6.91 9.77
CA VAL A 164 -1.23 8.17 9.46
C VAL A 164 -1.88 8.75 8.19
N GLU A 165 -2.50 9.92 8.30
CA GLU A 165 -3.32 10.51 7.22
C GLU A 165 -2.51 10.83 5.95
N TYR A 166 -1.22 11.16 6.14
CA TYR A 166 -0.30 11.51 5.06
C TYR A 166 1.11 10.96 5.36
N PRO A 167 1.31 9.63 5.26
CA PRO A 167 2.59 9.01 5.56
C PRO A 167 3.62 9.57 4.59
N CYS A 168 4.70 10.15 5.11
CA CYS A 168 5.74 10.62 4.22
C CYS A 168 6.70 9.49 3.87
N VAL A 169 6.66 9.11 2.59
CA VAL A 169 7.46 8.04 2.00
C VAL A 169 7.96 8.46 0.62
N GLN A 170 9.04 7.83 0.16
CA GLN A 170 9.58 8.03 -1.19
C GLN A 170 9.81 6.68 -1.86
N VAL A 171 9.27 6.53 -3.07
CA VAL A 171 9.61 5.39 -3.94
C VAL A 171 10.93 5.71 -4.64
N ARG A 172 11.92 4.84 -4.48
CA ARG A 172 13.24 5.03 -5.08
C ARG A 172 13.87 3.70 -5.49
N GLU A 173 14.84 3.81 -6.37
CA GLU A 173 15.73 2.73 -6.73
C GLU A 173 16.78 2.52 -5.61
N TYR A 174 16.96 1.26 -5.25
CA TYR A 174 17.99 0.74 -4.37
C TYR A 174 19.01 -0.04 -5.21
N PRO A 175 20.22 -0.28 -4.68
CA PRO A 175 21.20 -1.13 -5.35
C PRO A 175 20.58 -2.48 -5.75
N PRO A 176 20.90 -2.99 -6.95
CA PRO A 176 20.33 -4.23 -7.42
C PRO A 176 20.74 -5.40 -6.52
N TYR A 177 19.89 -6.42 -6.44
CA TYR A 177 20.21 -7.62 -5.69
C TYR A 177 21.42 -8.32 -6.34
N PRO A 178 22.44 -8.75 -5.57
CA PRO A 178 23.60 -9.45 -6.13
C PRO A 178 23.22 -10.70 -6.94
N SER A 179 22.15 -11.38 -6.54
CA SER A 179 21.60 -12.56 -7.23
C SER A 179 20.80 -12.23 -8.49
N ALA A 180 20.43 -10.97 -8.71
CA ALA A 180 19.61 -10.52 -9.83
C ALA A 180 20.01 -9.10 -10.28
N PRO A 181 21.25 -8.92 -10.79
CA PRO A 181 21.82 -7.60 -11.06
C PRO A 181 21.11 -6.80 -12.16
N SER A 182 20.32 -7.47 -13.00
CA SER A 182 19.52 -6.87 -14.07
C SER A 182 18.12 -6.44 -13.64
N LEU A 183 17.69 -6.79 -12.41
CA LEU A 183 16.39 -6.39 -11.89
C LEU A 183 16.47 -5.00 -11.28
N LEU A 184 15.52 -4.16 -11.67
CA LEU A 184 15.35 -2.84 -11.10
C LEU A 184 14.78 -2.99 -9.69
N ASN A 185 15.58 -2.66 -8.68
CA ASN A 185 15.20 -2.77 -7.28
C ASN A 185 14.51 -1.49 -6.81
N LYS A 186 13.18 -1.42 -6.95
CA LYS A 186 12.38 -0.32 -6.40
C LYS A 186 11.97 -0.65 -4.98
N GLY A 187 12.23 0.27 -4.07
CA GLY A 187 11.86 0.18 -2.66
C GLY A 187 11.16 1.44 -2.19
N VAL A 188 10.73 1.42 -0.94
CA VAL A 188 10.13 2.59 -0.28
C VAL A 188 11.04 3.03 0.84
N MET A 189 11.40 4.30 0.85
CA MET A 189 12.15 4.93 1.94
C MET A 189 11.18 5.68 2.86
N ALA A 190 11.33 5.48 4.16
CA ALA A 190 10.64 6.27 5.18
C ALA A 190 11.21 7.67 5.19
N MET A 191 10.33 8.65 5.05
CA MET A 191 10.71 10.05 4.97
C MET A 191 10.28 10.83 6.22
N GLN A 192 9.75 10.13 7.20
CA GLN A 192 9.56 10.64 8.54
C GLN A 192 9.81 9.49 9.50
N ALA A 193 9.93 9.82 10.78
CA ALA A 193 9.89 8.77 11.79
C ALA A 193 8.47 8.20 11.87
N PHE A 194 8.37 6.89 12.06
CA PHE A 194 7.13 6.21 12.40
C PHE A 194 7.34 5.45 13.70
N ALA A 195 6.39 5.57 14.63
CA ALA A 195 6.40 4.79 15.85
C ALA A 195 6.02 3.33 15.55
N LYS A 196 6.40 2.42 16.44
CA LYS A 196 5.93 1.04 16.43
C LYS A 196 4.39 0.97 16.49
N ASP A 197 3.82 0.00 15.78
CA ASP A 197 2.39 -0.32 15.72
C ASP A 197 1.53 0.74 14.99
N GLU A 198 2.14 1.70 14.29
CA GLU A 198 1.44 2.65 13.43
C GLU A 198 1.01 2.00 12.11
N ILE A 199 -0.22 2.28 11.66
CA ILE A 199 -0.66 1.98 10.30
C ILE A 199 -0.27 3.14 9.39
N ILE A 200 0.63 2.87 8.47
CA ILE A 200 1.23 3.89 7.60
C ILE A 200 0.72 3.79 6.17
N GLY A 201 -0.15 2.86 5.83
CA GLY A 201 -0.73 2.74 4.49
C GLY A 201 -1.67 1.55 4.33
N GLU A 202 -2.31 1.45 3.17
CA GLU A 202 -3.14 0.33 2.74
C GLU A 202 -2.59 -0.23 1.43
N TYR A 203 -2.44 -1.54 1.34
CA TYR A 203 -2.16 -2.24 0.10
C TYR A 203 -3.43 -2.38 -0.72
N VAL A 204 -3.51 -1.60 -1.80
CA VAL A 204 -4.68 -1.52 -2.67
C VAL A 204 -4.37 -2.02 -4.07
N GLY A 205 -5.38 -2.54 -4.73
CA GLY A 205 -5.24 -3.08 -6.07
C GLY A 205 -6.57 -3.31 -6.78
N LEU A 206 -6.49 -3.95 -7.94
CA LEU A 206 -7.66 -4.51 -8.60
C LEU A 206 -8.07 -5.80 -7.87
N LEU A 207 -9.33 -5.87 -7.44
CA LEU A 207 -9.89 -7.08 -6.82
C LEU A 207 -10.29 -8.06 -7.90
N LEU A 208 -9.57 -9.18 -7.95
CA LEU A 208 -9.74 -10.23 -8.94
C LEU A 208 -10.18 -11.54 -8.28
N PRO A 209 -10.88 -12.43 -9.03
CA PRO A 209 -11.16 -13.76 -8.55
C PRO A 209 -9.89 -14.50 -8.11
N PRO A 210 -9.94 -15.34 -7.08
CA PRO A 210 -8.77 -16.12 -6.64
C PRO A 210 -8.10 -16.87 -7.77
N GLY A 211 -6.78 -16.68 -7.91
CA GLY A 211 -5.96 -17.29 -8.95
C GLY A 211 -6.05 -16.61 -10.33
N ARG A 212 -6.82 -15.53 -10.46
CA ARG A 212 -6.92 -14.79 -11.72
C ARG A 212 -5.66 -13.99 -12.02
N ALA A 213 -4.84 -13.68 -11.02
CA ALA A 213 -3.53 -13.06 -11.22
C ALA A 213 -2.43 -14.03 -11.68
N ASP A 214 -2.72 -15.33 -11.80
CA ASP A 214 -1.71 -16.34 -12.16
C ASP A 214 -1.09 -16.05 -13.56
N PRO A 215 0.25 -15.90 -13.64
CA PRO A 215 0.96 -15.61 -14.89
C PRO A 215 0.96 -16.77 -15.89
N SER A 216 0.73 -18.01 -15.44
CA SER A 216 0.66 -19.20 -16.29
C SER A 216 -0.60 -19.24 -17.16
N ILE A 217 -1.62 -18.45 -16.81
CA ILE A 217 -2.85 -18.35 -17.58
C ILE A 217 -2.56 -17.66 -18.93
N ARG A 218 -2.72 -18.42 -20.02
CA ARG A 218 -2.47 -17.92 -21.38
C ARG A 218 -3.33 -16.69 -21.71
N LYS A 219 -2.71 -15.63 -22.24
CA LYS A 219 -3.36 -14.35 -22.60
C LYS A 219 -4.09 -13.69 -21.42
N ASN A 220 -3.57 -13.87 -20.21
CA ASN A 220 -4.12 -13.23 -19.04
C ASN A 220 -3.66 -11.77 -18.96
N VAL A 221 -4.60 -10.86 -19.16
CA VAL A 221 -4.35 -9.40 -19.04
C VAL A 221 -4.15 -8.96 -17.59
N PHE A 222 -4.48 -9.82 -16.63
CA PHE A 222 -4.37 -9.58 -15.19
C PHE A 222 -3.22 -10.37 -14.54
N ALA A 223 -2.39 -11.05 -15.35
CA ALA A 223 -1.22 -11.76 -14.85
C ALA A 223 -0.34 -10.81 -14.03
N ASP A 224 -0.08 -11.17 -12.77
CA ASP A 224 0.70 -10.38 -11.81
C ASP A 224 1.26 -11.32 -10.74
N ASP A 225 2.50 -11.75 -10.92
CA ASP A 225 3.25 -12.62 -10.00
C ASP A 225 4.21 -11.86 -9.09
N VAL A 226 4.16 -10.52 -9.13
CA VAL A 226 5.08 -9.65 -8.39
C VAL A 226 4.32 -8.80 -7.37
N TYR A 227 3.14 -8.27 -7.72
CA TYR A 227 2.40 -7.31 -6.92
C TYR A 227 0.99 -7.81 -6.56
N THR A 228 0.83 -9.12 -6.43
CA THR A 228 -0.42 -9.72 -5.97
C THR A 228 -0.30 -10.13 -4.51
N ILE A 229 -1.24 -9.68 -3.68
CA ILE A 229 -1.44 -10.17 -2.31
C ILE A 229 -2.80 -10.85 -2.20
N ASP A 230 -2.86 -11.95 -1.46
CA ASP A 230 -4.09 -12.68 -1.17
C ASP A 230 -4.96 -11.88 -0.19
N LEU A 231 -6.18 -11.55 -0.59
CA LEU A 231 -7.22 -11.11 0.33
C LEU A 231 -7.89 -12.34 0.94
N ASN A 232 -7.69 -12.54 2.23
CA ASN A 232 -8.24 -13.66 2.97
C ASN A 232 -9.46 -13.22 3.77
N ALA A 233 -10.38 -14.16 3.97
CA ALA A 233 -11.45 -14.04 4.96
C ALA A 233 -10.93 -14.03 6.41
N ALA A 234 -9.64 -14.33 6.58
CA ALA A 234 -8.93 -14.27 7.84
C ALA A 234 -8.67 -12.82 8.21
N VAL A 235 -9.18 -12.38 9.35
CA VAL A 235 -8.97 -11.02 9.85
C VAL A 235 -8.53 -11.04 11.30
N ILE A 236 -7.68 -10.07 11.64
CA ILE A 236 -7.45 -9.66 13.03
C ILE A 236 -8.64 -8.80 13.44
N VAL A 237 -9.24 -9.13 14.58
CA VAL A 237 -10.37 -8.42 15.17
C VAL A 237 -10.13 -8.21 16.67
N THR A 238 -10.71 -7.15 17.23
CA THR A 238 -10.67 -6.88 18.66
C THR A 238 -11.96 -7.36 19.30
N VAL A 239 -11.89 -8.36 20.18
CA VAL A 239 -13.03 -8.86 20.96
C VAL A 239 -12.82 -8.47 22.41
N LYS A 240 -13.67 -7.58 22.95
CA LYS A 240 -13.60 -7.09 24.34
C LYS A 240 -12.22 -6.51 24.73
N GLY A 241 -11.55 -5.85 23.77
CA GLY A 241 -10.23 -5.26 23.97
C GLY A 241 -9.04 -6.20 23.74
N GLU A 242 -9.27 -7.47 23.34
CA GLU A 242 -8.21 -8.42 23.00
C GLU A 242 -8.18 -8.69 21.49
N GLU A 243 -7.00 -8.58 20.86
CA GLU A 243 -6.80 -8.96 19.45
C GLU A 243 -6.86 -10.49 19.30
N THR A 244 -7.72 -10.97 18.41
CA THR A 244 -7.80 -12.37 18.01
C THR A 244 -7.72 -12.47 16.49
N SER A 245 -7.13 -13.56 15.98
CA SER A 245 -7.12 -13.88 14.55
C SER A 245 -8.16 -14.94 14.23
N MET A 246 -8.76 -14.83 13.04
CA MET A 246 -9.68 -15.84 12.54
C MET A 246 -9.09 -16.57 11.34
N PRO A 247 -9.27 -17.89 11.23
CA PRO A 247 -8.93 -18.60 10.01
C PRO A 247 -9.92 -18.24 8.91
N GLY A 248 -9.44 -18.10 7.69
CA GLY A 248 -10.28 -17.81 6.54
C GLY A 248 -9.58 -18.18 5.25
N ASN A 249 -10.37 -18.55 4.26
CA ASN A 249 -9.86 -18.85 2.93
C ASN A 249 -9.69 -17.58 2.10
N LYS A 250 -8.89 -17.69 1.05
CA LYS A 250 -8.70 -16.65 0.06
C LYS A 250 -10.00 -16.30 -0.67
N ILE A 251 -10.43 -15.04 -0.54
CA ILE A 251 -11.64 -14.49 -1.16
C ILE A 251 -11.31 -13.85 -2.51
N ALA A 252 -10.16 -13.18 -2.63
CA ALA A 252 -9.75 -12.48 -3.84
C ALA A 252 -8.22 -12.41 -3.97
N ASP A 253 -7.76 -12.11 -5.18
CA ASP A 253 -6.42 -11.57 -5.44
C ASP A 253 -6.51 -10.03 -5.41
N VAL A 254 -5.60 -9.35 -4.70
CA VAL A 254 -5.41 -7.90 -4.79
C VAL A 254 -4.19 -7.64 -5.67
N SER A 255 -4.42 -7.41 -6.97
CA SER A 255 -3.34 -7.14 -7.93
C SER A 255 -3.06 -5.64 -8.00
N ALA A 256 -1.88 -5.24 -7.53
CA ALA A 256 -1.41 -3.86 -7.63
C ALA A 256 -0.62 -3.59 -8.94
N GLY A 257 -0.50 -4.58 -9.84
CA GLY A 257 0.26 -4.56 -11.08
C GLY A 257 -0.03 -3.37 -12.00
N TRP A 258 -1.32 -3.11 -12.27
CA TRP A 258 -1.78 -1.98 -13.09
C TRP A 258 -2.36 -0.84 -12.26
N LYS A 259 -3.21 -1.15 -11.27
CA LYS A 259 -3.80 -0.16 -10.36
C LYS A 259 -3.30 -0.45 -8.96
N GLY A 260 -2.61 0.50 -8.34
CA GLY A 260 -2.07 0.32 -6.99
C GLY A 260 -1.64 1.65 -6.38
N ASN A 261 -0.87 1.61 -5.30
CA ASN A 261 -0.23 2.80 -4.74
C ASN A 261 1.23 2.48 -4.37
N TRP A 262 1.87 3.33 -3.58
CA TRP A 262 3.28 3.18 -3.20
C TRP A 262 3.59 1.89 -2.41
N THR A 263 2.63 1.30 -1.71
CA THR A 263 2.88 0.14 -0.84
C THR A 263 3.28 -1.10 -1.63
N ARG A 264 2.95 -1.15 -2.91
CA ARG A 264 3.37 -2.22 -3.83
C ARG A 264 4.89 -2.29 -3.97
N PHE A 265 5.59 -1.18 -3.76
CA PHE A 265 7.05 -1.10 -3.88
C PHE A 265 7.77 -1.40 -2.57
N ILE A 266 7.05 -1.76 -1.49
CA ILE A 266 7.69 -2.19 -0.25
C ILE A 266 8.44 -3.49 -0.54
N ASN A 267 9.75 -3.48 -0.33
CA ASN A 267 10.62 -4.62 -0.61
C ASN A 267 10.47 -5.72 0.43
N THR A 268 11.08 -6.88 0.12
CA THR A 268 11.23 -7.98 1.06
C THR A 268 12.70 -8.27 1.35
N SER A 269 12.95 -8.98 2.44
CA SER A 269 14.29 -9.49 2.75
C SER A 269 14.23 -10.93 3.25
N PRO A 270 15.18 -11.80 2.87
CA PRO A 270 15.26 -13.16 3.40
C PRO A 270 15.56 -13.21 4.91
N ARG A 271 16.02 -12.10 5.50
CA ARG A 271 16.39 -12.00 6.91
C ARG A 271 15.26 -11.33 7.70
N LYS A 272 14.64 -12.08 8.61
CA LYS A 272 13.58 -11.56 9.50
C LYS A 272 14.01 -10.30 10.27
N GLY A 273 15.27 -10.21 10.68
CA GLY A 273 15.79 -9.04 11.41
C GLY A 273 15.83 -7.74 10.59
N ASN A 274 15.65 -7.81 9.27
CA ASN A 274 15.55 -6.63 8.41
C ASN A 274 14.11 -6.12 8.28
N TRP A 275 13.11 -6.93 8.63
CA TRP A 275 11.72 -6.53 8.51
C TRP A 275 11.40 -5.43 9.53
N ASN A 276 10.70 -4.40 9.08
CA ASN A 276 10.27 -3.28 9.92
C ASN A 276 8.81 -2.89 9.71
N ILE A 277 8.16 -3.49 8.71
CA ILE A 277 6.71 -3.45 8.54
C ILE A 277 6.16 -4.87 8.36
N GLU A 278 4.84 -5.00 8.53
CA GLU A 278 4.08 -6.17 8.13
C GLU A 278 2.82 -5.78 7.35
N PHE A 279 2.38 -6.68 6.48
CA PHE A 279 1.06 -6.61 5.87
C PHE A 279 0.08 -7.40 6.74
N GLU A 280 -0.87 -6.71 7.38
CA GLU A 280 -1.90 -7.33 8.20
C GLU A 280 -3.28 -7.18 7.56
N GLN A 281 -4.17 -8.15 7.78
CA GLN A 281 -5.56 -8.08 7.30
C GLN A 281 -6.48 -7.78 8.48
N ARG A 282 -7.13 -6.61 8.44
CA ARG A 282 -7.96 -6.09 9.54
C ARG A 282 -9.30 -5.59 9.02
N LEU A 283 -10.33 -5.65 9.87
CA LEU A 283 -11.61 -4.99 9.63
C LEU A 283 -11.52 -3.52 10.01
N VAL A 284 -11.71 -2.65 9.02
CA VAL A 284 -11.60 -1.21 9.16
C VAL A 284 -12.59 -0.53 8.23
N ALA A 285 -13.41 0.37 8.78
CA ALA A 285 -14.45 1.10 8.05
C ALA A 285 -15.29 0.18 7.15
N ASP A 286 -15.92 -0.82 7.76
CA ASP A 286 -16.82 -1.81 7.15
C ASP A 286 -16.20 -2.70 6.05
N LYS A 287 -14.87 -2.70 5.93
CA LYS A 287 -14.14 -3.47 4.91
C LYS A 287 -13.00 -4.29 5.50
N ILE A 288 -12.73 -5.44 4.86
CA ILE A 288 -11.48 -6.18 5.00
C ILE A 288 -10.40 -5.43 4.23
N ARG A 289 -9.35 -4.99 4.92
CA ARG A 289 -8.25 -4.22 4.33
C ARG A 289 -6.92 -4.87 4.61
N ILE A 290 -5.98 -4.72 3.67
CA ILE A 290 -4.58 -5.13 3.84
C ILE A 290 -3.80 -3.88 4.25
N LEU A 291 -3.45 -3.78 5.53
CA LEU A 291 -2.80 -2.62 6.13
C LEU A 291 -1.30 -2.80 6.20
N VAL A 292 -0.56 -1.69 6.11
CA VAL A 292 0.89 -1.64 6.33
C VAL A 292 1.13 -1.15 7.75
N ARG A 293 1.50 -2.05 8.65
CA ARG A 293 1.75 -1.75 10.06
C ARG A 293 3.24 -1.78 10.36
N THR A 294 3.75 -0.81 11.12
CA THR A 294 5.13 -0.86 11.62
C THR A 294 5.27 -1.88 12.77
N ILE A 295 6.32 -2.69 12.75
CA ILE A 295 6.56 -3.71 13.83
C ILE A 295 7.63 -3.27 14.83
N ARG A 296 8.27 -2.13 14.55
CA ARG A 296 9.21 -1.40 15.41
C ARG A 296 9.21 0.06 14.99
N ASP A 297 9.85 0.92 15.79
CA ASP A 297 10.13 2.29 15.38
C ASP A 297 10.96 2.30 14.09
N ILE A 298 10.62 3.20 13.17
CA ILE A 298 11.29 3.41 11.89
C ILE A 298 11.84 4.83 11.88
N ALA A 299 13.15 4.96 11.68
CA ALA A 299 13.80 6.25 11.52
C ALA A 299 13.66 6.77 10.09
N PHE A 300 13.80 8.09 9.95
CA PHE A 300 13.95 8.74 8.65
C PHE A 300 15.11 8.11 7.85
N GLY A 301 14.88 7.89 6.57
CA GLY A 301 15.86 7.33 5.64
C GLY A 301 15.95 5.80 5.67
N GLU A 302 15.24 5.10 6.55
CA GLU A 302 15.17 3.65 6.52
C GLU A 302 14.34 3.15 5.33
N GLU A 303 14.75 2.01 4.74
CA GLU A 303 13.92 1.30 3.77
C GLU A 303 12.80 0.54 4.49
N LEU A 304 11.58 0.60 3.96
CA LEU A 304 10.48 -0.23 4.42
C LEU A 304 10.61 -1.62 3.81
N ILE A 305 10.69 -2.62 4.69
CA ILE A 305 10.93 -4.02 4.34
C ILE A 305 9.90 -4.89 5.06
N ALA A 306 9.18 -5.69 4.28
CA ALA A 306 8.16 -6.62 4.73
C ALA A 306 8.62 -8.08 4.64
N SER A 307 7.82 -8.97 5.22
CA SER A 307 7.74 -10.35 4.74
C SER A 307 6.70 -10.45 3.62
N TYR A 308 7.02 -11.13 2.52
CA TYR A 308 6.04 -11.50 1.49
C TYR A 308 5.32 -12.83 1.78
N GLY A 309 5.51 -13.39 2.98
CA GLY A 309 4.93 -14.67 3.36
C GLY A 309 5.82 -15.86 2.98
N THR A 310 5.82 -16.88 3.84
CA THR A 310 6.75 -18.01 3.79
C THR A 310 6.77 -18.75 2.45
N GLY A 311 5.60 -18.96 1.83
CA GLY A 311 5.48 -19.64 0.54
C GLY A 311 6.17 -18.88 -0.59
N TYR A 312 5.90 -17.58 -0.74
CA TYR A 312 6.53 -16.77 -1.78
C TYR A 312 8.03 -16.56 -1.51
N MET A 313 8.40 -16.34 -0.25
CA MET A 313 9.80 -16.22 0.17
C MET A 313 10.61 -17.47 -0.16
N ARG A 314 10.03 -18.67 0.00
CA ARG A 314 10.66 -19.93 -0.39
C ARG A 314 10.90 -20.02 -1.91
N THR A 315 9.94 -19.57 -2.71
CA THR A 315 10.09 -19.49 -4.18
C THR A 315 11.19 -18.50 -4.58
N LEU A 316 11.30 -17.37 -3.89
CA LEU A 316 12.29 -16.33 -4.20
C LEU A 316 13.72 -16.67 -3.76
N PHE A 317 13.87 -17.28 -2.57
CA PHE A 317 15.17 -17.41 -1.90
C PHE A 317 15.60 -18.86 -1.63
N GLY A 318 14.75 -19.85 -1.88
CA GLY A 318 14.98 -21.27 -1.60
C GLY A 318 14.75 -21.69 -0.14
N ASP A 319 14.88 -22.99 0.13
CA ASP A 319 14.55 -23.63 1.42
C ASP A 319 15.55 -23.35 2.56
N ASN A 320 16.71 -22.74 2.29
CA ASN A 320 17.82 -22.60 3.24
C ASN A 320 17.73 -21.37 4.17
N LEU A 321 16.59 -20.69 4.20
CA LEU A 321 16.38 -19.63 5.17
C LEU A 321 15.87 -20.27 6.45
N GLY A 322 16.54 -20.02 7.58
CA GLY A 322 16.06 -20.38 8.93
C GLY A 322 14.78 -19.64 9.32
N LEU A 323 13.75 -19.74 8.49
CA LEU A 323 12.39 -19.31 8.74
C LEU A 323 11.81 -20.34 9.70
N PRO A 324 11.33 -19.94 10.89
CA PRO A 324 10.63 -20.87 11.75
C PRO A 324 9.37 -21.35 11.04
N ASP A 325 9.10 -22.66 11.11
CA ASP A 325 7.81 -23.23 10.79
C ASP A 325 6.75 -22.51 11.64
N MET A 326 5.92 -21.67 11.02
CA MET A 326 4.70 -21.18 11.64
C MET A 326 3.57 -22.08 11.16
N ASN A 327 3.23 -23.05 12.01
CA ASN A 327 1.95 -23.76 11.96
C ASN A 327 0.82 -22.83 12.40
#